data_AF-A0A2A4FNQ0-F1
#
_entry.id   AF-A0A2A4FNQ0-F1
#
_cell.length_a   1.000
_cell.length_b   1.000
_cell.length_c   1.000
_cell.angle_alpha   90.00
_cell.angle_beta   90.00
_cell.angle_gamma   90.00
#
_symmetry.space_group_name_H-M   'P 1'
#
loop_
_entity.id
_entity.type
_entity.pdbx_description
1 polymer ?
#
loop_
_entity_poly.entity_id
_entity_poly.type
_entity_poly.pdbx_seq_one_letter_code
_entity_poly.pdbx_strand_id
1 'polypeptide(L)'
;MSGVFAGNAAHAASIDAEKCISQDDVKEIDKAFFADFPNADAMKSYAGQHKFEIVTNVADGIKLQKEAASNDAKVGWLASFLRDRHDFFSDFSRFERPSYTYMRNGMSSVDNLRTTQKFPRNQCVQEVSYNMRAGACIRGQKLQSLSLTFVKDDRPLHFAGVELYFMACPAQ
;
A
#
# COMPACT_ATOMS: atom_id res chain seq x y z
N MET A 1 52.47 -25.02 11.35
CA MET A 1 51.89 -25.43 10.04
C MET A 1 50.80 -26.44 10.33
N SER A 2 49.53 -26.31 9.98
CA SER A 2 48.76 -25.25 9.34
C SER A 2 47.32 -25.46 9.80
N GLY A 3 46.66 -24.41 10.31
CA GLY A 3 45.25 -24.45 10.64
C GLY A 3 44.43 -24.28 9.36
N VAL A 4 43.53 -25.23 9.09
CA VAL A 4 42.54 -25.11 8.02
C VAL A 4 41.30 -24.48 8.64
N PHE A 5 41.14 -23.17 8.49
CA PHE A 5 39.88 -22.50 8.74
C PHE A 5 38.95 -22.78 7.55
N ALA A 6 38.03 -23.72 7.73
CA ALA A 6 36.87 -23.85 6.85
C ALA A 6 35.99 -22.61 7.06
N GLY A 7 36.17 -21.61 6.21
CA GLY A 7 35.29 -20.46 6.14
C GLY A 7 33.90 -20.92 5.74
N ASN A 8 32.97 -20.89 6.69
CA ASN A 8 31.54 -20.94 6.41
C ASN A 8 31.20 -19.76 5.51
N ALA A 9 31.14 -20.00 4.21
CA ALA A 9 30.49 -19.10 3.27
C ALA A 9 29.01 -19.12 3.60
N ALA A 10 28.60 -18.23 4.50
CA ALA A 10 27.22 -17.84 4.64
C ALA A 10 26.76 -17.43 3.25
N HIS A 11 25.92 -18.26 2.64
CA HIS A 11 25.19 -17.89 1.44
C HIS A 11 24.30 -16.71 1.87
N ALA A 12 24.78 -15.50 1.64
CA ALA A 12 23.92 -14.34 1.57
C ALA A 12 22.95 -14.68 0.44
N ALA A 13 21.73 -15.08 0.80
CA ALA A 13 20.64 -15.22 -0.15
C ALA A 13 20.61 -13.91 -0.92
N SER A 14 21.03 -13.95 -2.18
CA SER A 14 21.05 -12.79 -3.04
C SER A 14 19.62 -12.31 -3.10
N ILE A 15 19.36 -11.16 -2.50
CA ILE A 15 18.08 -10.49 -2.61
C ILE A 15 17.89 -10.24 -4.10
N ASP A 16 16.96 -10.95 -4.70
CA ASP A 16 16.63 -10.80 -6.11
C ASP A 16 15.95 -9.44 -6.29
N ALA A 17 16.74 -8.49 -6.77
CA ALA A 17 16.36 -7.08 -6.84
C ALA A 17 15.13 -6.86 -7.74
N GLU A 18 14.85 -7.77 -8.68
CA GLU A 18 13.68 -7.68 -9.57
C GLU A 18 12.37 -7.89 -8.80
N LYS A 19 12.43 -8.63 -7.70
CA LYS A 19 11.28 -8.96 -6.85
C LYS A 19 10.98 -7.89 -5.79
N CYS A 20 11.86 -6.89 -5.65
CA CYS A 20 11.76 -5.86 -4.62
C CYS A 20 11.26 -4.54 -5.20
N ILE A 21 10.48 -3.80 -4.40
CA ILE A 21 10.11 -2.41 -4.68
C ILE A 21 11.38 -1.56 -4.59
N SER A 22 11.69 -0.85 -5.67
CA SER A 22 12.80 0.09 -5.79
C SER A 22 12.37 1.52 -5.45
N GLN A 23 13.33 2.45 -5.37
CA GLN A 23 12.99 3.87 -5.21
C GLN A 23 12.33 4.45 -6.46
N ASP A 24 12.65 3.92 -7.64
CA ASP A 24 12.06 4.40 -8.89
C ASP A 24 10.62 3.91 -9.04
N ASP A 25 10.33 2.68 -8.60
CA ASP A 25 8.96 2.18 -8.43
C ASP A 25 8.12 3.12 -7.54
N VAL A 26 8.67 3.58 -6.41
CA VAL A 26 7.98 4.51 -5.49
C VAL A 26 7.73 5.86 -6.15
N LYS A 27 8.72 6.43 -6.86
CA LYS A 27 8.54 7.69 -7.60
C LYS A 27 7.49 7.56 -8.70
N GLU A 28 7.42 6.40 -9.35
CA GLU A 28 6.40 6.14 -10.37
C GLU A 28 5.00 6.09 -9.75
N ILE A 29 4.84 5.41 -8.62
CA ILE A 29 3.58 5.45 -7.85
C ILE A 29 3.21 6.89 -7.49
N ASP A 30 4.14 7.65 -6.90
CA ASP A 30 3.94 9.05 -6.52
C ASP A 30 3.44 9.88 -7.71
N LYS A 31 4.09 9.73 -8.86
CA LYS A 31 3.73 10.44 -10.08
C LYS A 31 2.38 9.99 -10.65
N ALA A 32 2.11 8.68 -10.68
CA ALA A 32 0.91 8.14 -11.32
C ALA A 32 -0.35 8.33 -10.46
N PHE A 33 -0.26 8.07 -9.16
CA PHE A 33 -1.41 8.11 -8.25
C PHE A 33 -1.65 9.47 -7.62
N PHE A 34 -0.57 10.16 -7.23
CA PHE A 34 -0.68 11.32 -6.34
C PHE A 34 -0.55 12.67 -7.04
N ALA A 35 -0.11 12.70 -8.31
CA ALA A 35 -0.13 13.94 -9.09
C ALA A 35 -1.56 14.47 -9.32
N ASP A 36 -2.50 13.56 -9.67
CA ASP A 36 -3.90 13.88 -9.99
C ASP A 36 -4.87 13.01 -9.17
N PHE A 37 -4.65 12.91 -7.86
CA PHE A 37 -5.44 12.00 -7.04
C PHE A 37 -6.90 12.46 -6.85
N PRO A 38 -7.88 11.53 -6.89
CA PRO A 38 -7.73 10.11 -7.21
C PRO A 38 -7.59 9.89 -8.72
N ASN A 39 -6.49 9.24 -9.14
CA ASN A 39 -6.29 8.87 -10.54
C ASN A 39 -6.87 7.48 -10.81
N ALA A 40 -8.12 7.45 -11.30
CA ALA A 40 -8.85 6.21 -11.56
C ALA A 40 -8.14 5.28 -12.56
N ASP A 41 -7.50 5.85 -13.59
CA ASP A 41 -6.84 5.08 -14.64
C ASP A 41 -5.54 4.46 -14.12
N ALA A 42 -4.76 5.20 -13.33
CA ALA A 42 -3.60 4.66 -12.64
C ALA A 42 -4.01 3.54 -11.66
N MET A 43 -5.07 3.75 -10.87
CA MET A 43 -5.59 2.74 -9.96
C MET A 43 -5.95 1.44 -10.68
N LYS A 44 -6.64 1.53 -11.83
CA LYS A 44 -7.02 0.35 -12.62
C LYS A 44 -5.80 -0.35 -13.20
N SER A 45 -4.89 0.43 -13.79
CA SER A 45 -3.66 -0.09 -14.40
C SER A 45 -2.83 -0.86 -13.39
N TYR A 46 -2.65 -0.34 -12.17
CA TYR A 46 -1.87 -1.00 -11.13
C TYR A 46 -2.60 -2.14 -10.43
N ALA A 47 -3.94 -2.11 -10.30
CA ALA A 47 -4.66 -3.26 -9.76
C ALA A 47 -4.55 -4.47 -10.71
N GLY A 48 -4.64 -4.21 -12.03
CA GLY A 48 -4.43 -5.20 -13.07
C GLY A 48 -5.25 -6.48 -12.83
N GLN A 49 -4.62 -7.63 -13.09
CA GLN A 49 -5.22 -8.95 -12.88
C GLN A 49 -4.94 -9.54 -11.49
N HIS A 50 -4.20 -8.83 -10.63
CA HIS A 50 -3.83 -9.33 -9.31
C HIS A 50 -4.95 -9.13 -8.32
N LYS A 51 -4.99 -9.94 -7.26
CA LYS A 51 -6.06 -9.83 -6.25
C LYS A 51 -6.09 -8.40 -5.67
N PHE A 52 -7.20 -7.71 -5.87
CA PHE A 52 -7.45 -6.41 -5.28
C PHE A 52 -8.45 -6.53 -4.11
N GLU A 53 -8.05 -6.03 -2.95
CA GLU A 53 -8.85 -6.09 -1.72
C GLU A 53 -9.38 -4.72 -1.32
N ILE A 54 -10.67 -4.67 -0.99
CA ILE A 54 -11.28 -3.53 -0.31
C ILE A 54 -11.60 -3.98 1.11
N VAL A 55 -10.98 -3.33 2.08
CA VAL A 55 -11.28 -3.51 3.50
C VAL A 55 -11.91 -2.23 4.01
N THR A 56 -13.22 -2.26 4.28
CA THR A 56 -13.97 -1.04 4.62
C THR A 56 -15.21 -1.34 5.45
N ASN A 57 -15.72 -0.30 6.13
CA ASN A 57 -17.04 -0.31 6.74
C ASN A 57 -18.14 0.37 5.88
N VAL A 58 -17.80 0.83 4.67
CA VAL A 58 -18.78 1.37 3.72
C VAL A 58 -19.55 0.24 3.06
N ALA A 59 -20.88 0.27 3.14
CA ALA A 59 -21.76 -0.81 2.69
C ALA A 59 -21.49 -1.27 1.24
N ASP A 60 -21.35 -0.32 0.31
CA ASP A 60 -21.09 -0.63 -1.10
C ASP A 60 -19.74 -1.33 -1.31
N GLY A 61 -18.69 -0.90 -0.60
CA GLY A 61 -17.37 -1.54 -0.66
C GLY A 61 -17.38 -2.94 -0.04
N ILE A 62 -18.09 -3.13 1.09
CA ILE A 62 -18.33 -4.45 1.69
C ILE A 62 -19.02 -5.36 0.69
N LYS A 63 -20.06 -4.87 0.00
CA LYS A 63 -20.83 -5.63 -0.98
C LYS A 63 -19.94 -6.10 -2.13
N LEU A 64 -19.16 -5.19 -2.72
CA LEU A 64 -18.22 -5.51 -3.81
C LEU A 64 -17.20 -6.58 -3.41
N GLN A 65 -16.70 -6.51 -2.17
CA GLN A 65 -15.76 -7.51 -1.66
C GLN A 65 -16.43 -8.87 -1.44
N LYS A 66 -17.65 -8.90 -0.89
CA LYS A 66 -18.41 -10.15 -0.64
C LYS A 66 -18.88 -10.83 -1.91
N GLU A 67 -19.25 -10.05 -2.93
CA GLU A 67 -19.73 -10.56 -4.22
C GLU A 67 -18.59 -10.95 -5.17
N ALA A 68 -17.33 -10.90 -4.70
CA ALA A 68 -16.14 -11.16 -5.51
C ALA A 68 -16.14 -10.37 -6.83
N ALA A 69 -16.56 -9.10 -6.78
CA ALA A 69 -16.60 -8.24 -7.95
C ALA A 69 -15.20 -8.12 -8.61
N SER A 70 -15.19 -7.85 -9.91
CA SER A 70 -13.94 -7.66 -10.65
C SER A 70 -13.13 -6.50 -10.08
N ASN A 71 -11.81 -6.53 -10.29
CA ASN A 71 -10.93 -5.44 -9.89
C ASN A 71 -11.36 -4.11 -10.50
N ASP A 72 -11.78 -4.11 -11.77
CA ASP A 72 -12.27 -2.91 -12.44
C ASP A 72 -13.49 -2.30 -11.74
N ALA A 73 -14.43 -3.14 -11.29
CA ALA A 73 -15.60 -2.68 -10.54
C ALA A 73 -15.21 -2.13 -9.17
N LYS A 74 -14.32 -2.83 -8.46
CA LYS A 74 -13.80 -2.42 -7.14
C LYS A 74 -13.04 -1.10 -7.20
N VAL A 75 -12.11 -0.97 -8.14
CA VAL A 75 -11.33 0.25 -8.35
C VAL A 75 -12.20 1.38 -8.88
N GLY A 76 -13.12 1.10 -9.81
CA GLY A 76 -14.06 2.09 -10.32
C GLY A 76 -14.93 2.67 -9.21
N TRP A 77 -15.40 1.82 -8.28
CA TRP A 77 -16.08 2.26 -7.07
C TRP A 77 -15.17 3.08 -6.18
N LEU A 78 -13.95 2.63 -5.89
CA LEU A 78 -13.03 3.36 -5.02
C LEU A 78 -12.73 4.76 -5.55
N ALA A 79 -12.35 4.86 -6.82
CA ALA A 79 -12.03 6.15 -7.45
C ALA A 79 -13.23 7.10 -7.43
N SER A 80 -14.43 6.59 -7.73
CA SER A 80 -15.67 7.39 -7.64
C SER A 80 -15.96 7.80 -6.20
N PHE A 81 -15.83 6.88 -5.25
CA PHE A 81 -16.05 7.12 -3.83
C PHE A 81 -15.13 8.23 -3.30
N LEU A 82 -13.83 8.19 -3.64
CA LEU A 82 -12.84 9.19 -3.24
C LEU A 82 -13.14 10.55 -3.88
N ARG A 83 -13.50 10.58 -5.17
CA ARG A 83 -13.86 11.81 -5.89
C ARG A 83 -15.12 12.46 -5.32
N ASP A 84 -16.17 11.68 -5.08
CA ASP A 84 -17.47 12.18 -4.60
C ASP A 84 -17.39 12.68 -3.16
N ARG A 85 -16.34 12.27 -2.42
CA ARG A 85 -16.03 12.69 -1.05
C ARG A 85 -14.77 13.55 -1.00
N HIS A 86 -14.59 14.39 -2.02
CA HIS A 86 -13.45 15.30 -2.15
C HIS A 86 -13.13 16.03 -0.84
N ASP A 87 -14.12 16.51 -0.08
CA ASP A 87 -13.92 17.23 1.19
C ASP A 87 -13.08 16.46 2.24
N PHE A 88 -13.08 15.12 2.18
CA PHE A 88 -12.26 14.27 3.05
C PHE A 88 -10.84 14.08 2.51
N PHE A 89 -10.65 14.13 1.19
CA PHE A 89 -9.44 13.69 0.49
C PHE A 89 -8.71 14.78 -0.30
N SER A 90 -9.26 16.00 -0.35
CA SER A 90 -8.76 17.14 -1.14
C SER A 90 -7.43 17.70 -0.66
N ASP A 91 -7.07 17.41 0.59
CA ASP A 91 -5.87 17.93 1.22
C ASP A 91 -4.79 16.85 1.23
N PHE A 92 -4.02 16.79 0.14
CA PHE A 92 -2.91 15.85 -0.06
C PHE A 92 -1.82 15.96 1.00
N SER A 93 -1.73 17.10 1.72
CA SER A 93 -0.76 17.25 2.82
C SER A 93 -1.05 16.33 4.01
N ARG A 94 -2.24 15.72 4.04
CA ARG A 94 -2.66 14.78 5.10
C ARG A 94 -2.18 13.36 4.87
N PHE A 95 -1.65 13.05 3.68
CA PHE A 95 -0.92 11.80 3.50
C PHE A 95 0.37 11.86 4.30
N GLU A 96 0.58 10.86 5.13
CA GLU A 96 1.85 10.66 5.81
C GLU A 96 2.94 10.29 4.81
N ARG A 97 4.20 10.34 5.26
CA ARG A 97 5.28 9.71 4.50
C ARG A 97 4.94 8.23 4.31
N PRO A 98 5.14 7.68 3.09
CA PRO A 98 4.87 6.29 2.82
C PRO A 98 5.65 5.40 3.78
N SER A 99 5.00 4.33 4.22
CA SER A 99 5.62 3.28 5.02
C SER A 99 6.09 2.15 4.12
N TYR A 100 7.34 1.74 4.29
CA TYR A 100 7.96 0.64 3.57
C TYR A 100 8.07 -0.56 4.49
N THR A 101 7.50 -1.68 4.07
CA THR A 101 7.57 -2.95 4.78
C THR A 101 8.51 -3.91 4.05
N TYR A 102 9.44 -4.49 4.81
CA TYR A 102 10.50 -5.36 4.28
C TYR A 102 10.85 -6.46 5.28
N MET A 103 11.39 -7.56 4.75
CA MET A 103 11.98 -8.64 5.56
C MET A 103 13.47 -8.37 5.79
N ARG A 104 13.87 -8.23 7.06
CA ARG A 104 15.28 -8.05 7.42
C ARG A 104 16.10 -9.24 6.94
N ASN A 105 17.15 -8.98 6.16
CA ASN A 105 18.07 -9.97 5.61
C ASN A 105 17.42 -11.02 4.68
N GLY A 106 16.25 -10.74 4.11
CA GLY A 106 15.57 -11.66 3.17
C GLY A 106 15.11 -12.98 3.79
N MET A 107 15.09 -13.10 5.12
CA MET A 107 14.63 -14.29 5.82
C MET A 107 13.13 -14.20 6.08
N SER A 108 12.34 -15.06 5.43
CA SER A 108 10.90 -15.16 5.56
C SER A 108 10.50 -15.61 6.97
N SER A 109 10.37 -14.66 7.90
CA SER A 109 9.80 -14.85 9.23
C SER A 109 9.13 -13.56 9.69
N VAL A 110 7.98 -13.69 10.36
CA VAL A 110 7.23 -12.56 10.92
C VAL A 110 8.11 -11.73 11.87
N ASP A 111 9.01 -12.37 12.61
CA ASP A 111 9.93 -11.70 13.53
C ASP A 111 10.93 -10.77 12.82
N ASN A 112 11.15 -11.00 11.52
CA ASN A 112 12.04 -10.21 10.66
C ASN A 112 11.30 -9.13 9.88
N LEU A 113 9.97 -9.06 9.96
CA LEU A 113 9.18 -8.01 9.32
C LEU A 113 9.49 -6.67 10.00
N ARG A 114 9.81 -5.68 9.18
CA ARG A 114 10.12 -4.32 9.64
C ARG A 114 9.38 -3.31 8.78
N THR A 115 8.85 -2.28 9.42
CA THR A 115 8.21 -1.15 8.75
C THR A 115 8.96 0.13 9.11
N THR A 116 9.18 0.99 8.11
CA THR A 116 9.89 2.26 8.28
C THR A 116 9.31 3.33 7.34
N GLN A 117 9.44 4.60 7.70
CA GLN A 117 9.05 5.72 6.84
C GLN A 117 10.21 6.28 6.01
N LYS A 118 11.40 5.66 6.10
CA LYS A 118 12.56 5.99 5.28
C LYS A 118 12.93 4.78 4.44
N PHE A 119 13.00 4.95 3.12
CA PHE A 119 13.30 3.84 2.22
C PHE A 119 14.59 3.10 2.65
N PRO A 120 14.52 1.82 3.01
CA PRO A 120 15.65 1.08 3.55
C PRO A 120 16.65 0.75 2.43
N ARG A 121 17.89 1.20 2.57
CA ARG A 121 18.96 0.85 1.63
C ARG A 121 19.38 -0.60 1.86
N ASN A 122 19.60 -1.36 0.78
CA ASN A 122 20.06 -2.75 0.80
C ASN A 122 19.09 -3.73 1.47
N GLN A 123 17.78 -3.46 1.42
CA GLN A 123 16.74 -4.38 1.88
C GLN A 123 15.70 -4.58 0.77
N CYS A 124 15.09 -5.77 0.73
CA CYS A 124 14.00 -6.05 -0.21
C CYS A 124 12.69 -5.48 0.34
N VAL A 125 12.28 -4.31 -0.15
CA VAL A 125 10.96 -3.77 0.16
C VAL A 125 9.92 -4.60 -0.60
N GLN A 126 8.96 -5.17 0.13
CA GLN A 126 7.90 -5.99 -0.45
C GLN A 126 6.59 -5.21 -0.57
N GLU A 127 6.40 -4.22 0.30
CA GLU A 127 5.19 -3.43 0.37
C GLU A 127 5.52 -1.96 0.64
N VAL A 128 4.79 -1.08 -0.04
CA VAL A 128 4.71 0.35 0.26
C VAL A 128 3.25 0.74 0.50
N SER A 129 3.00 1.43 1.61
CA SER A 129 1.66 1.83 2.03
C SER A 129 1.60 3.34 2.25
N TYR A 130 0.57 3.97 1.67
CA TYR A 130 0.30 5.40 1.79
C TYR A 130 -0.88 5.61 2.71
N ASN A 131 -0.61 6.22 3.85
CA ASN A 131 -1.58 6.35 4.93
C ASN A 131 -2.06 7.79 5.03
N MET A 132 -3.34 7.97 5.27
CA MET A 132 -3.94 9.25 5.60
C MET A 132 -4.61 9.15 6.97
N ARG A 133 -4.25 10.08 7.85
CA ARG A 133 -4.74 10.12 9.24
C ARG A 133 -6.21 10.52 9.31
N ALA A 134 -6.76 10.29 10.49
CA ALA A 134 -8.13 10.65 10.80
C ALA A 134 -8.38 12.15 10.54
N GLY A 135 -9.41 12.45 9.76
CA GLY A 135 -9.71 13.80 9.27
C GLY A 135 -10.53 14.66 10.23
N ALA A 136 -11.08 15.75 9.70
CA ALA A 136 -12.08 16.55 10.41
C ALA A 136 -13.46 15.88 10.35
N CYS A 137 -14.36 16.35 11.21
CA CYS A 137 -15.77 16.00 11.16
C CYS A 137 -16.48 16.79 10.06
N ILE A 138 -17.05 16.08 9.09
CA ILE A 138 -17.80 16.65 7.96
C ILE A 138 -19.15 15.95 7.93
N ARG A 139 -20.23 16.72 8.09
CA ARG A 139 -21.62 16.23 8.05
C ARG A 139 -21.87 15.01 8.96
N GLY A 140 -21.30 15.03 10.17
CA GLY A 140 -21.48 13.97 11.17
C GLY A 140 -20.61 12.72 10.96
N GLN A 141 -19.75 12.69 9.94
CA GLN A 141 -18.81 11.61 9.68
C GLN A 141 -17.38 12.13 9.68
N LYS A 142 -16.43 11.25 10.02
CA LYS A 142 -15.01 11.52 10.00
C LYS A 142 -14.27 10.34 9.38
N LEU A 143 -13.34 10.62 8.47
CA LEU A 143 -12.36 9.62 8.04
C LEU A 143 -11.57 9.17 9.28
N GLN A 144 -11.58 7.88 9.57
CA GLN A 144 -10.80 7.29 10.66
C GLN A 144 -9.42 6.89 10.15
N SER A 145 -9.37 6.21 9.00
CA SER A 145 -8.14 5.83 8.32
C SER A 145 -8.39 5.62 6.83
N LEU A 146 -7.36 5.91 6.04
CA LEU A 146 -7.22 5.44 4.68
C LEU A 146 -5.78 4.91 4.52
N SER A 147 -5.62 3.71 4.00
CA SER A 147 -4.34 3.12 3.61
C SER A 147 -4.45 2.59 2.18
N LEU A 148 -3.52 2.98 1.31
CA LEU A 148 -3.37 2.47 -0.04
C LEU A 148 -2.10 1.63 -0.10
N THR A 149 -2.24 0.35 -0.40
CA THR A 149 -1.14 -0.62 -0.30
C THR A 149 -0.72 -1.11 -1.67
N PHE A 150 0.58 -1.04 -1.96
CA PHE A 150 1.20 -1.60 -3.16
C PHE A 150 2.19 -2.67 -2.76
N VAL A 151 2.22 -3.76 -3.52
CA VAL A 151 3.12 -4.88 -3.24
C VAL A 151 3.85 -5.31 -4.49
N LYS A 152 5.04 -5.86 -4.27
CA LYS A 152 5.87 -6.51 -5.28
C LYS A 152 6.46 -7.75 -4.61
N ASP A 153 5.93 -8.91 -5.01
CA ASP A 153 6.27 -10.21 -4.44
C ASP A 153 6.17 -11.24 -5.57
N ASP A 154 7.31 -11.52 -6.21
CA ASP A 154 7.48 -12.37 -7.40
C ASP A 154 6.65 -11.97 -8.64
N ARG A 155 6.00 -10.80 -8.59
CA ARG A 155 5.09 -10.26 -9.59
C ARG A 155 5.42 -8.80 -9.85
N PRO A 156 4.97 -8.24 -11.00
CA PRO A 156 5.00 -6.80 -11.20
C PRO A 156 4.37 -6.06 -10.02
N LEU A 157 4.90 -4.87 -9.76
CA LEU A 157 4.36 -3.95 -8.78
C LEU A 157 2.87 -3.73 -9.07
N HIS A 158 2.03 -3.94 -8.07
CA HIS A 158 0.60 -3.79 -8.22
C HIS A 158 -0.05 -3.16 -7.00
N PHE A 159 -1.18 -2.51 -7.24
CA PHE A 159 -2.03 -1.97 -6.20
C PHE A 159 -2.81 -3.12 -5.56
N ALA A 160 -2.41 -3.52 -4.37
CA ALA A 160 -2.93 -4.70 -3.68
C ALA A 160 -4.30 -4.46 -3.06
N GLY A 161 -4.55 -3.24 -2.59
CA GLY A 161 -5.80 -2.95 -1.92
C GLY A 161 -5.86 -1.61 -1.23
N VAL A 162 -7.03 -1.37 -0.65
CA VAL A 162 -7.33 -0.20 0.16
C VAL A 162 -7.94 -0.63 1.48
N GLU A 163 -7.48 -0.01 2.56
CA GLU A 163 -8.21 0.02 3.82
C GLU A 163 -8.83 1.40 3.99
N LEU A 164 -10.13 1.46 4.24
CA LEU A 164 -10.85 2.73 4.33
C LEU A 164 -11.96 2.64 5.38
N TYR A 165 -11.87 3.45 6.42
CA TYR A 165 -12.84 3.46 7.50
C TYR A 165 -13.33 4.86 7.81
N PHE A 166 -14.65 4.98 7.99
CA PHE A 166 -15.30 6.17 8.52
C PHE A 166 -15.87 5.90 9.90
N MET A 167 -15.91 6.91 10.75
CA MET A 167 -16.58 6.85 12.04
C MET A 167 -17.58 7.98 12.17
N ALA A 168 -18.59 7.78 13.01
CA ALA A 168 -19.48 8.86 13.43
C ALA A 168 -18.68 9.88 14.25
N CYS A 169 -19.02 11.15 14.07
CA CYS A 169 -18.51 12.22 14.92
C CYS A 169 -19.18 12.16 16.30
N PRO A 170 -18.45 12.51 17.37
CA PRO A 170 -19.06 12.71 18.68
C PRO A 170 -20.21 13.72 18.56
N ALA A 171 -21.32 13.48 19.26
CA ALA A 171 -22.34 14.50 19.44
C ALA A 171 -21.70 15.70 20.15
N GLN A 172 -21.83 16.89 19.57
CA GLN A 172 -21.44 18.14 20.21
C GLN A 172 -22.52 18.59 21.18
#